data_AF-A0A6G1FD54-F1
#
_entry.id   AF-A0A6G1FD54-F1
#
_cell.length_a   1.000
_cell.length_b   1.000
_cell.length_c   1.000
_cell.angle_alpha   90.00
_cell.angle_beta   90.00
_cell.angle_gamma   90.00
#
_symmetry.space_group_name_H-M   'P 1'
#
loop_
_entity.id
_entity.type
_entity.pdbx_description
1 polymer ?
#
loop_
_entity_poly.entity_id
_entity_poly.type
_entity_poly.pdbx_seq_one_letter_code
_entity_poly.pdbx_strand_id
1 'polypeptide(L)'
;MLLVIFQEVLNLSYALSIVSELRSKEWKDLFWDFIDHWKELDKASECLTAKCCVQKIVDDARSLLSEPLASIFEFSLTLRSASPRLVLYKHLAEESLSSVPVKYSTLEQISGHSTGENFHEAVKGTCCWVDTGSALLSNSADLRKWLDGLGKLAVDSTQQPELFDFDHIYPQSNITAPIAIFYGAFGTKCFKELHVHLAEASKQGKVTYALHQVLPSGCQTTFSFCGSVGAVDAVTLSGYGVELALKNMEYKAMDDTAIKKSNSP
;
A
#
# COMPACT_ATOMS: atom_id res chain seq x y z
N MET A 1 30.80 -4.56 11.17
CA MET A 1 29.78 -3.54 11.51
C MET A 1 29.03 -3.13 10.23
N LEU A 2 28.42 -4.10 9.55
CA LEU A 2 27.69 -3.89 8.28
C LEU A 2 26.42 -4.77 8.22
N LEU A 3 26.07 -5.40 9.35
CA LEU A 3 25.11 -6.51 9.41
C LEU A 3 23.90 -6.23 10.31
N VAL A 4 23.66 -4.96 10.68
CA VAL A 4 22.59 -4.56 11.62
C VAL A 4 21.58 -3.61 11.00
N ILE A 5 21.65 -3.32 9.69
CA ILE A 5 20.71 -2.42 9.00
C ILE A 5 19.63 -3.20 8.21
N PHE A 6 19.77 -4.52 8.08
CA PHE A 6 18.94 -5.35 7.18
C PHE A 6 17.93 -6.21 7.93
N GLN A 7 17.08 -5.60 8.75
CA GLN A 7 15.89 -6.30 9.19
C GLN A 7 14.87 -5.28 9.66
N GLU A 8 13.88 -4.96 8.82
CA GLU A 8 12.49 -4.70 9.23
C GLU A 8 11.64 -4.25 8.03
N VAL A 9 10.84 -5.21 7.57
CA VAL A 9 9.47 -5.09 7.07
C VAL A 9 9.17 -4.28 5.80
N LEU A 10 9.00 -5.00 4.68
CA LEU A 10 8.34 -4.54 3.45
C LEU A 10 6.93 -5.10 3.42
N ASN A 11 5.93 -4.25 3.26
CA ASN A 11 4.58 -4.69 2.88
C ASN A 11 4.62 -5.32 1.47
N LEU A 12 3.93 -6.43 1.24
CA LEU A 12 3.71 -7.00 -0.10
C LEU A 12 3.07 -5.96 -1.05
N SER A 13 2.23 -5.07 -0.50
CA SER A 13 1.68 -3.89 -1.18
C SER A 13 2.75 -2.88 -1.61
N TYR A 14 3.86 -2.80 -0.88
CA TYR A 14 4.97 -1.90 -1.18
C TYR A 14 5.78 -2.41 -2.36
N ALA A 15 6.00 -3.72 -2.44
CA ALA A 15 6.66 -4.30 -3.61
C ALA A 15 5.84 -4.13 -4.89
N LEU A 16 4.51 -4.22 -4.79
CA LEU A 16 3.62 -4.08 -5.94
C LEU A 16 3.47 -2.64 -6.45
N SER A 17 3.41 -1.66 -5.55
CA SER A 17 3.38 -0.25 -5.95
C SER A 17 4.67 0.18 -6.68
N ILE A 18 5.78 -0.52 -6.48
CA ILE A 18 7.04 -0.26 -7.18
C ILE A 18 7.03 -0.84 -8.59
N VAL A 19 6.51 -2.06 -8.79
CA VAL A 19 6.34 -2.63 -10.15
C VAL A 19 5.56 -1.67 -11.03
N SER A 20 4.54 -1.03 -10.47
CA SER A 20 3.71 -0.07 -11.21
C SER A 20 4.31 1.34 -11.33
N GLU A 21 5.14 1.76 -10.38
CA GLU A 21 5.84 3.05 -10.42
C GLU A 21 7.01 3.05 -11.43
N LEU A 22 7.65 1.90 -11.65
CA LEU A 22 8.88 1.78 -12.45
C LEU A 22 8.75 2.16 -13.94
N ARG A 23 7.54 2.27 -14.50
CA ARG A 23 7.26 3.10 -15.69
C ARG A 23 5.75 3.20 -15.96
N SER A 24 5.02 3.89 -15.08
CA SER A 24 3.55 4.07 -15.11
C SER A 24 2.93 4.48 -16.46
N LYS A 25 3.69 5.11 -17.38
CA LYS A 25 3.16 5.59 -18.67
C LYS A 25 3.07 4.55 -19.79
N GLU A 26 3.85 3.47 -19.76
CA GLU A 26 3.91 2.53 -20.89
C GLU A 26 3.29 1.15 -20.60
N TRP A 27 3.12 0.74 -19.33
CA TRP A 27 2.74 -0.64 -19.00
C TRP A 27 1.72 -0.72 -17.84
N LYS A 28 0.58 -0.04 -17.99
CA LYS A 28 -0.54 -0.11 -17.03
C LYS A 28 -1.05 -1.54 -16.80
N ASP A 29 -0.87 -2.41 -17.79
CA ASP A 29 -1.33 -3.80 -17.76
C ASP A 29 -0.50 -4.68 -16.81
N LEU A 30 0.81 -4.42 -16.65
CA LEU A 30 1.68 -5.22 -15.77
C LEU A 30 1.25 -5.18 -14.30
N PHE A 31 0.73 -4.03 -13.84
CA PHE A 31 0.20 -3.92 -12.48
C PHE A 31 -0.93 -4.91 -12.27
N TRP A 32 -1.90 -4.94 -13.20
CA TRP A 32 -3.06 -5.81 -13.09
C TRP A 32 -2.72 -7.28 -13.35
N ASP A 33 -1.81 -7.58 -14.26
CA ASP A 33 -1.29 -8.94 -14.48
C ASP A 33 -0.63 -9.50 -13.21
N PHE A 34 0.16 -8.66 -12.52
CA PHE A 34 0.74 -9.03 -11.23
C PHE A 34 -0.34 -9.26 -10.17
N ILE A 35 -1.30 -8.34 -10.04
CA ILE A 35 -2.40 -8.46 -9.06
C ILE A 35 -3.21 -9.74 -9.31
N ASP A 36 -3.50 -10.05 -10.58
CA ASP A 36 -4.17 -11.29 -10.97
C ASP A 36 -3.33 -12.53 -10.67
N HIS A 37 -2.01 -12.43 -10.73
CA HIS A 37 -1.09 -13.50 -10.33
C HIS A 37 -1.05 -13.70 -8.80
N TRP A 38 -1.21 -12.64 -8.01
CA TRP A 38 -1.06 -12.62 -6.54
C TRP A 38 -2.38 -12.57 -5.76
N LYS A 39 -3.54 -12.62 -6.43
CA LYS A 39 -4.86 -12.63 -5.77
C LYS A 39 -5.15 -13.89 -4.95
N GLU A 40 -4.37 -14.97 -5.14
CA GLU A 40 -4.55 -16.24 -4.43
C GLU A 40 -3.65 -16.30 -3.18
N LEU A 41 -4.27 -16.58 -2.02
CA LEU A 41 -3.68 -16.56 -0.68
C LEU A 41 -2.49 -17.54 -0.49
N ASP A 42 -2.39 -18.59 -1.31
CA ASP A 42 -1.54 -19.75 -1.02
C ASP A 42 -0.08 -19.63 -1.48
N LYS A 43 0.28 -18.70 -2.37
CA LYS A 43 1.64 -18.66 -2.96
C LYS A 43 2.76 -18.35 -1.97
N ALA A 44 2.44 -17.60 -0.91
CA ALA A 44 3.39 -17.17 0.11
C ALA A 44 3.09 -17.70 1.51
N SER A 45 2.18 -18.68 1.63
CA SER A 45 1.78 -19.28 2.93
C SER A 45 2.94 -19.97 3.66
N GLU A 46 3.95 -20.43 2.92
CA GLU A 46 5.14 -21.10 3.43
C GLU A 46 6.19 -20.15 4.04
N CYS A 47 6.08 -18.84 3.78
CA CYS A 47 7.07 -17.87 4.23
C CYS A 47 6.75 -17.37 5.64
N LEU A 48 7.68 -17.57 6.58
CA LEU A 48 7.57 -17.09 7.97
C LEU A 48 8.52 -15.94 8.30
N THR A 49 9.26 -15.43 7.31
CA THR A 49 10.21 -14.33 7.48
C THR A 49 10.05 -13.28 6.40
N ALA A 50 10.26 -12.00 6.74
CA ALA A 50 10.16 -10.90 5.80
C ALA A 50 11.08 -11.09 4.58
N LYS A 51 12.28 -11.64 4.81
CA LYS A 51 13.24 -11.97 3.75
C LYS A 51 12.67 -13.00 2.76
N CYS A 52 12.02 -14.05 3.24
CA CYS A 52 11.36 -15.05 2.39
C CYS A 52 10.26 -14.41 1.53
N CYS A 53 9.43 -13.55 2.14
CA CYS A 53 8.38 -12.83 1.43
C CYS A 53 8.94 -11.98 0.29
N VAL A 54 9.95 -11.15 0.58
CA VAL A 54 10.61 -10.32 -0.43
C VAL A 54 11.23 -11.16 -1.54
N GLN A 55 11.88 -12.28 -1.20
CA GLN A 55 12.49 -13.15 -2.20
C GLN A 55 11.44 -13.74 -3.15
N LYS A 56 10.32 -14.28 -2.64
CA LYS A 56 9.24 -14.80 -3.50
C LYS A 56 8.66 -13.71 -4.41
N ILE A 57 8.52 -12.48 -3.91
CA ILE A 57 8.04 -11.35 -4.73
C ILE A 57 9.02 -11.02 -5.85
N VAL A 58 10.32 -10.97 -5.53
CA VAL A 58 11.37 -10.69 -6.52
C VAL A 58 11.41 -11.78 -7.58
N ASP A 59 11.31 -13.05 -7.18
CA ASP A 59 11.33 -14.18 -8.11
C ASP A 59 10.10 -14.18 -9.04
N ASP A 60 8.90 -13.91 -8.49
CA ASP A 60 7.68 -13.77 -9.29
C ASP A 60 7.73 -12.51 -10.19
N ALA A 61 8.26 -11.39 -9.70
CA ALA A 61 8.42 -10.17 -10.49
C ALA A 61 9.42 -10.36 -11.65
N ARG A 62 10.52 -11.09 -11.43
CA ARG A 62 11.48 -11.47 -12.50
C ARG A 62 10.83 -12.29 -13.61
N SER A 63 9.78 -13.06 -13.31
CA SER A 63 9.05 -13.79 -14.34
C SER A 63 8.19 -12.89 -15.25
N LEU A 64 7.85 -11.68 -14.77
CA LEU A 64 7.02 -10.70 -15.46
C LEU A 64 7.84 -9.55 -16.07
N LEU A 65 9.07 -9.33 -15.58
CA LEU A 65 9.94 -8.22 -15.94
C LEU A 65 11.16 -8.70 -16.74
N SER A 66 11.74 -7.81 -17.56
CA SER A 66 13.05 -8.06 -18.15
C SER A 66 14.17 -7.92 -17.12
N GLU A 67 15.32 -8.56 -17.35
CA GLU A 67 16.48 -8.52 -16.43
C GLU A 67 16.88 -7.10 -15.93
N PRO A 68 16.99 -6.07 -16.79
CA PRO A 68 17.27 -4.72 -16.32
C PRO A 68 16.16 -4.15 -15.43
N LEU A 69 14.90 -4.43 -15.75
CA LEU A 69 13.75 -3.97 -14.97
C LEU A 69 13.66 -4.69 -13.62
N ALA A 70 13.98 -5.98 -13.56
CA ALA A 70 14.06 -6.72 -12.31
C ALA A 70 15.16 -6.18 -11.38
N SER A 71 16.32 -5.80 -11.93
CA SER A 71 17.38 -5.18 -11.14
C SER A 71 16.97 -3.83 -10.55
N ILE A 72 16.30 -2.98 -11.35
CA ILE A 72 15.80 -1.70 -10.87
C ILE A 72 14.65 -1.92 -9.86
N PHE A 73 13.82 -2.94 -10.06
CA PHE A 73 12.79 -3.36 -9.13
C PHE A 73 13.35 -3.71 -7.74
N GLU A 74 14.40 -4.52 -7.68
CA GLU A 74 15.09 -4.85 -6.41
C GLU A 74 15.71 -3.62 -5.74
N PHE A 75 16.30 -2.74 -6.54
CA PHE A 75 16.88 -1.50 -6.02
C PHE A 75 15.82 -0.56 -5.45
N SER A 76 14.71 -0.38 -6.15
CA SER A 76 13.59 0.45 -5.71
C SER A 76 12.90 -0.12 -4.48
N LEU A 77 12.78 -1.46 -4.36
CA LEU A 77 12.38 -2.14 -3.11
C LEU A 77 13.26 -1.73 -1.93
N THR A 78 14.57 -1.73 -2.13
CA THR A 78 15.55 -1.32 -1.11
C THR A 78 15.41 0.15 -0.73
N LEU A 79 15.11 1.03 -1.70
CA LEU A 79 15.03 2.47 -1.50
C LEU A 79 13.75 3.00 -0.84
N ARG A 80 12.70 2.20 -0.68
CA ARG A 80 11.42 2.71 -0.12
C ARG A 80 10.69 3.72 -1.02
N SER A 81 10.95 3.66 -2.33
CA SER A 81 10.43 4.61 -3.34
C SER A 81 8.91 4.74 -3.35
N ALA A 82 8.17 3.63 -3.26
CA ALA A 82 6.70 3.66 -3.27
C ALA A 82 6.05 3.88 -1.88
N SER A 83 6.83 4.00 -0.80
CA SER A 83 6.28 4.15 0.55
C SER A 83 5.41 5.40 0.72
N PRO A 84 5.79 6.59 0.20
CA PRO A 84 4.94 7.79 0.28
C PRO A 84 3.56 7.58 -0.34
N ARG A 85 3.48 6.82 -1.44
CA ARG A 85 2.22 6.53 -2.13
C ARG A 85 1.30 5.62 -1.32
N LEU A 86 1.85 4.63 -0.63
CA LEU A 86 1.05 3.80 0.28
C LEU A 86 0.51 4.59 1.48
N VAL A 87 1.31 5.51 2.01
CA VAL A 87 0.85 6.42 3.07
C VAL A 87 -0.29 7.30 2.55
N LEU A 88 -0.19 7.78 1.31
CA LEU A 88 -1.27 8.52 0.65
C LEU A 88 -2.55 7.68 0.52
N TYR A 89 -2.46 6.44 0.03
CA TYR A 89 -3.64 5.55 -0.03
C TYR A 89 -4.28 5.28 1.32
N LYS A 90 -3.47 5.16 2.38
CA LYS A 90 -4.00 5.04 3.75
C LYS A 90 -4.77 6.29 4.15
N HIS A 91 -4.27 7.47 3.83
CA HIS A 91 -4.95 8.72 4.11
C HIS A 91 -6.26 8.86 3.34
N LEU A 92 -6.25 8.57 2.03
CA LEU A 92 -7.45 8.57 1.18
C LEU A 92 -8.49 7.54 1.68
N ALA A 93 -8.04 6.40 2.19
CA ALA A 93 -8.90 5.40 2.80
C ALA A 93 -9.58 5.93 4.08
N GLU A 94 -8.84 6.62 4.96
CA GLU A 94 -9.39 7.26 6.16
C GLU A 94 -10.40 8.36 5.79
N GLU A 95 -10.11 9.16 4.77
CA GLU A 95 -11.01 10.20 4.26
C GLU A 95 -12.31 9.61 3.69
N SER A 96 -12.20 8.55 2.86
CA SER A 96 -13.33 7.81 2.29
C SER A 96 -14.27 7.26 3.36
N LEU A 97 -13.73 6.74 4.46
CA LEU A 97 -14.53 6.26 5.60
C LEU A 97 -15.23 7.39 6.35
N SER A 98 -14.67 8.60 6.33
CA SER A 98 -15.22 9.77 7.03
C SER A 98 -16.26 10.55 6.23
N SER A 99 -16.21 10.47 4.89
CA SER A 99 -17.00 11.31 3.98
C SER A 99 -18.44 10.81 3.77
N VAL A 100 -18.71 9.53 3.99
CA VAL A 100 -20.04 8.93 3.73
C VAL A 100 -20.90 8.93 4.99
N PRO A 101 -22.11 9.55 4.96
CA PRO A 101 -23.02 9.53 6.10
C PRO A 101 -23.48 8.08 6.38
N VAL A 102 -23.07 7.55 7.54
CA VAL A 102 -23.52 6.25 8.04
C VAL A 102 -25.05 6.27 8.14
N LYS A 103 -25.74 5.48 7.31
CA LYS A 103 -27.16 5.20 7.52
C LYS A 103 -27.27 4.35 8.79
N TYR A 104 -27.69 4.97 9.88
CA TYR A 104 -28.07 4.31 11.12
C TYR A 104 -29.28 3.39 10.89
N SER A 105 -29.04 2.13 10.53
CA SER A 105 -30.08 1.08 10.61
C SER A 105 -29.61 -0.22 11.25
N THR A 106 -28.40 -0.26 11.84
CA THR A 106 -27.87 -1.47 12.49
C THR A 106 -27.28 -1.19 13.88
N LEU A 107 -27.72 -0.12 14.54
CA LEU A 107 -27.35 0.20 15.92
C LEU A 107 -28.57 0.08 16.85
N GLU A 108 -29.26 -1.06 16.78
CA GLU A 108 -30.07 -1.54 17.89
C GLU A 108 -29.64 -2.96 18.21
N GLN A 109 -28.58 -3.06 19.03
CA GLN A 109 -28.37 -4.05 20.09
C GLN A 109 -26.87 -4.09 20.39
N ILE A 110 -26.42 -3.23 21.30
CA ILE A 110 -25.55 -3.59 22.44
C ILE A 110 -25.61 -2.39 23.39
N SER A 111 -26.32 -2.60 24.48
CA SER A 111 -26.34 -1.74 25.67
C SER A 111 -25.02 -1.90 26.42
N GLY A 112 -24.33 -0.79 26.73
CA GLY A 112 -23.22 -0.82 27.70
C GLY A 112 -22.29 0.40 27.73
N HIS A 113 -22.74 1.47 28.41
CA HIS A 113 -21.98 2.42 29.25
C HIS A 113 -20.71 3.15 28.71
N SER A 114 -20.93 4.43 28.36
CA SER A 114 -20.06 5.63 28.32
C SER A 114 -18.53 5.53 28.46
N THR A 115 -17.82 6.09 27.47
CA THR A 115 -17.15 7.43 27.54
C THR A 115 -16.82 7.87 26.11
N GLY A 116 -17.03 9.15 25.80
CA GLY A 116 -16.92 9.66 24.43
C GLY A 116 -15.50 9.54 23.90
N GLU A 117 -15.32 8.65 22.92
CA GLU A 117 -14.17 8.63 22.01
C GLU A 117 -14.54 7.77 20.78
N ASN A 118 -14.59 8.45 19.64
CA ASN A 118 -14.21 7.98 18.30
C ASN A 118 -15.18 7.09 17.49
N PHE A 119 -15.66 7.70 16.40
CA PHE A 119 -16.23 7.12 15.16
C PHE A 119 -15.47 5.90 14.57
N HIS A 120 -14.31 5.52 15.11
CA HIS A 120 -13.45 4.41 14.68
C HIS A 120 -13.98 3.00 15.00
N GLU A 121 -15.03 2.89 15.82
CA GLU A 121 -15.49 1.59 16.35
C GLU A 121 -16.49 0.85 15.42
N ALA A 122 -17.13 1.56 14.46
CA ALA A 122 -18.25 1.00 13.68
C ALA A 122 -17.85 0.35 12.33
N VAL A 123 -16.65 0.65 11.80
CA VAL A 123 -16.08 0.02 10.57
C VAL A 123 -15.09 -1.10 10.92
N LYS A 124 -14.99 -1.45 12.21
CA LYS A 124 -13.98 -2.34 12.82
C LYS A 124 -14.03 -3.81 12.37
N GLY A 125 -14.81 -4.14 11.33
CA GLY A 125 -15.02 -5.50 10.84
C GLY A 125 -14.78 -5.74 9.34
N THR A 126 -14.63 -4.70 8.51
CA THR A 126 -14.49 -4.92 7.05
C THR A 126 -13.12 -4.48 6.53
N CYS A 127 -12.35 -5.45 6.04
CA CYS A 127 -10.98 -5.25 5.55
C CYS A 127 -10.88 -4.74 4.12
N CYS A 128 -12.00 -4.72 3.40
CA CYS A 128 -12.10 -4.20 2.04
C CYS A 128 -13.43 -3.47 1.87
N TRP A 129 -13.45 -2.39 1.10
CA TRP A 129 -14.67 -1.70 0.70
C TRP A 129 -14.49 -0.98 -0.64
N VAL A 130 -15.60 -0.78 -1.35
CA VAL A 130 -15.64 0.00 -2.58
C VAL A 130 -16.30 1.34 -2.29
N ASP A 131 -15.60 2.42 -2.57
CA ASP A 131 -16.13 3.76 -2.55
C ASP A 131 -16.69 4.14 -3.92
N THR A 132 -17.96 4.53 -3.92
CA THR A 132 -18.70 4.97 -5.11
C THR A 132 -19.05 6.46 -5.02
N GLY A 133 -18.54 7.15 -3.99
CA GLY A 133 -18.78 8.55 -3.63
C GLY A 133 -20.12 8.79 -2.93
N SER A 134 -21.13 8.00 -3.27
CA SER A 134 -22.45 8.01 -2.61
C SER A 134 -22.63 6.93 -1.54
N ALA A 135 -21.87 5.83 -1.63
CA ALA A 135 -21.97 4.71 -0.72
C ALA A 135 -20.64 3.93 -0.63
N LEU A 136 -20.40 3.34 0.54
CA LEU A 136 -19.34 2.37 0.78
C LEU A 136 -19.92 0.95 0.74
N LEU A 137 -19.36 0.10 -0.11
CA LEU A 137 -19.84 -1.26 -0.36
C LEU A 137 -18.78 -2.28 0.09
N SER A 138 -19.00 -2.95 1.20
CA SER A 138 -18.02 -3.91 1.77
C SER A 138 -18.28 -5.37 1.43
N ASN A 139 -19.42 -5.69 0.80
CA ASN A 139 -19.80 -7.07 0.48
C ASN A 139 -20.22 -7.24 -0.99
N SER A 140 -20.06 -8.47 -1.47
CA SER A 140 -20.30 -8.84 -2.86
C SER A 140 -21.76 -8.71 -3.31
N ALA A 141 -22.73 -8.88 -2.40
CA ALA A 141 -24.15 -8.78 -2.74
C ALA A 141 -24.56 -7.34 -3.03
N ASP A 142 -24.13 -6.40 -2.18
CA ASP A 142 -24.46 -4.99 -2.34
C ASP A 142 -23.68 -4.35 -3.49
N LEU A 143 -22.43 -4.78 -3.71
CA LEU A 143 -21.67 -4.41 -4.90
C LEU A 143 -22.39 -4.81 -6.19
N ARG A 144 -22.87 -6.05 -6.30
CA ARG A 144 -23.62 -6.50 -7.48
C ARG A 144 -24.89 -5.71 -7.70
N LYS A 145 -25.67 -5.46 -6.65
CA LYS A 145 -26.89 -4.63 -6.73
C LYS A 145 -26.59 -3.22 -7.25
N TRP A 146 -25.49 -2.62 -6.77
CA TRP A 146 -25.05 -1.30 -7.24
C TRP A 146 -24.67 -1.35 -8.73
N LEU A 147 -23.85 -2.33 -9.13
CA LEU A 147 -23.43 -2.53 -10.53
C LEU A 147 -24.62 -2.73 -11.48
N ASP A 148 -25.63 -3.51 -11.07
CA ASP A 148 -26.86 -3.73 -11.86
C ASP A 148 -27.74 -2.48 -11.94
N GLY A 149 -27.62 -1.58 -10.96
CA GLY A 149 -28.37 -0.32 -10.88
C GLY A 149 -27.77 0.84 -11.68
N LEU A 150 -26.51 0.76 -12.12
CA LEU A 150 -25.78 1.87 -12.77
C LEU A 150 -26.46 2.41 -14.03
N GLY A 151 -27.19 1.57 -14.78
CA GLY A 151 -27.92 2.02 -15.97
C GLY A 151 -29.16 2.90 -15.70
N LYS A 152 -29.55 3.08 -14.43
CA LYS A 152 -30.74 3.84 -14.02
C LYS A 152 -30.40 5.13 -13.25
N LEU A 153 -29.14 5.29 -12.86
CA LEU A 153 -28.69 6.43 -12.08
C LEU A 153 -28.20 7.52 -13.02
N ALA A 154 -28.76 8.72 -12.92
CA ALA A 154 -28.15 9.90 -13.52
C ALA A 154 -26.81 10.12 -12.80
N VAL A 155 -25.72 10.12 -13.55
CA VAL A 155 -24.38 10.34 -13.01
C VAL A 155 -24.25 11.82 -12.69
N ASP A 156 -24.55 12.21 -11.46
CA ASP A 156 -24.20 13.53 -10.95
C ASP A 156 -22.70 13.57 -10.67
N SER A 157 -21.97 14.28 -11.54
CA SER A 157 -20.51 14.47 -11.46
C SER A 157 -20.03 15.01 -10.10
N THR A 158 -20.90 15.61 -9.30
CA THR A 158 -20.59 16.18 -7.97
C THR A 158 -20.52 15.15 -6.83
N GLN A 159 -20.89 13.90 -7.08
CA GLN A 159 -20.91 12.83 -6.05
C GLN A 159 -19.97 11.66 -6.37
N GLN A 160 -19.07 11.81 -7.34
CA GLN A 160 -18.11 10.76 -7.67
C GLN A 160 -16.82 10.92 -6.86
N PRO A 161 -16.16 9.81 -6.50
CA PRO A 161 -14.81 9.86 -5.96
C PRO A 161 -13.86 10.52 -6.96
N GLU A 162 -12.93 11.32 -6.45
CA GLU A 162 -11.88 11.93 -7.27
C GLU A 162 -10.85 10.86 -7.69
N LEU A 163 -10.49 10.85 -8.97
CA LEU A 163 -9.37 10.06 -9.49
C LEU A 163 -8.15 10.95 -9.64
N PHE A 164 -7.00 10.41 -9.27
CA PHE A 164 -5.71 11.10 -9.38
C PHE A 164 -4.87 10.52 -10.51
N ASP A 165 -3.92 11.32 -11.03
CA ASP A 165 -3.03 10.90 -12.12
C ASP A 165 -2.22 9.63 -11.83
N PHE A 166 -1.98 9.37 -10.54
CA PHE A 166 -1.27 8.16 -10.13
C PHE A 166 -2.17 6.92 -10.20
N ASP A 167 -3.49 7.04 -10.08
CA ASP A 167 -4.39 5.89 -9.89
C ASP A 167 -4.25 4.81 -10.97
N HIS A 168 -4.20 3.56 -10.50
CA HIS A 168 -4.22 2.40 -11.38
C HIS A 168 -5.67 2.09 -11.73
N ILE A 169 -6.07 2.52 -12.93
CA ILE A 169 -7.38 2.23 -13.50
C ILE A 169 -7.31 0.87 -14.23
N TYR A 170 -8.32 0.03 -14.03
CA TYR A 170 -8.43 -1.27 -14.68
C TYR A 170 -8.58 -1.10 -16.20
N PRO A 171 -7.91 -1.93 -17.03
CA PRO A 171 -7.96 -1.78 -18.48
C PRO A 171 -9.39 -1.85 -19.02
N GLN A 172 -9.60 -1.23 -20.20
CA GLN A 172 -10.89 -1.22 -20.91
C GLN A 172 -12.03 -0.47 -20.18
N SER A 173 -11.71 0.28 -19.12
CA SER A 173 -12.67 1.20 -18.50
C SER A 173 -13.11 2.29 -19.46
N ASN A 174 -14.41 2.61 -19.48
CA ASN A 174 -14.93 3.79 -20.16
C ASN A 174 -14.76 5.03 -19.24
N ILE A 175 -14.24 6.14 -19.78
CA ILE A 175 -14.00 7.38 -19.03
C ILE A 175 -15.32 8.03 -18.56
N THR A 176 -16.43 7.78 -19.26
CA THR A 176 -17.75 8.31 -18.88
C THR A 176 -18.51 7.43 -17.89
N ALA A 177 -17.92 6.30 -17.49
CA ALA A 177 -18.55 5.39 -16.55
C ALA A 177 -18.47 5.91 -15.11
N PRO A 178 -19.39 5.50 -14.22
CA PRO A 178 -19.28 5.71 -12.79
C PRO A 178 -17.94 5.24 -12.23
N ILE A 179 -17.35 6.02 -11.33
CA ILE A 179 -16.08 5.69 -10.68
C ILE A 179 -16.33 4.79 -9.46
N ALA A 180 -15.53 3.74 -9.33
CA ALA A 180 -15.47 2.88 -8.16
C ALA A 180 -14.01 2.74 -7.70
N ILE A 181 -13.70 3.29 -6.52
CA ILE A 181 -12.38 3.15 -5.90
C ILE A 181 -12.44 1.98 -4.93
N PHE A 182 -11.66 0.94 -5.20
CA PHE A 182 -11.56 -0.20 -4.31
C PHE A 182 -10.43 -0.02 -3.32
N TYR A 183 -10.78 -0.02 -2.03
CA TYR A 183 -9.86 -0.06 -0.92
C TYR A 183 -9.74 -1.49 -0.42
N GLY A 184 -8.55 -2.07 -0.53
CA GLY A 184 -8.27 -3.38 0.01
C GLY A 184 -6.90 -3.89 -0.38
N ALA A 185 -6.39 -4.82 0.42
CA ALA A 185 -5.14 -5.51 0.13
C ALA A 185 -5.42 -6.85 -0.54
N PHE A 186 -4.74 -7.10 -1.66
CA PHE A 186 -4.76 -8.40 -2.34
C PHE A 186 -4.22 -9.51 -1.43
N GLY A 187 -4.59 -10.75 -1.77
CA GLY A 187 -4.39 -11.90 -0.91
C GLY A 187 -5.48 -12.06 0.16
N THR A 188 -6.30 -11.03 0.44
CA THR A 188 -7.49 -11.22 1.29
C THR A 188 -8.63 -11.89 0.53
N LYS A 189 -9.49 -12.59 1.28
CA LYS A 189 -10.73 -13.15 0.74
C LYS A 189 -11.65 -12.06 0.17
N CYS A 190 -11.82 -10.95 0.90
CA CYS A 190 -12.65 -9.84 0.45
C CYS A 190 -12.11 -9.18 -0.84
N PHE A 191 -10.79 -9.12 -1.00
CA PHE A 191 -10.18 -8.65 -2.25
C PHE A 191 -10.57 -9.54 -3.42
N LYS A 192 -10.35 -10.85 -3.30
CA LYS A 192 -10.66 -11.80 -4.38
C LYS A 192 -12.13 -11.70 -4.81
N GLU A 193 -13.06 -11.63 -3.86
CA GLU A 193 -14.49 -11.57 -4.14
C GLU A 193 -14.91 -10.28 -4.85
N LEU A 194 -14.53 -9.11 -4.32
CA LEU A 194 -14.94 -7.82 -4.86
C LEU A 194 -14.21 -7.49 -6.17
N HIS A 195 -12.92 -7.82 -6.26
CA HIS A 195 -12.11 -7.60 -7.45
C HIS A 195 -12.70 -8.28 -8.69
N VAL A 196 -13.19 -9.52 -8.57
CA VAL A 196 -13.80 -10.24 -9.70
C VAL A 196 -15.01 -9.49 -10.25
N HIS A 197 -15.85 -8.91 -9.39
CA HIS A 197 -17.02 -8.14 -9.81
C HIS A 197 -16.65 -6.81 -10.47
N LEU A 198 -15.69 -6.10 -9.90
CA LEU A 198 -15.23 -4.82 -10.44
C LEU A 198 -14.48 -4.99 -11.77
N ALA A 199 -13.61 -5.99 -11.87
CA ALA A 199 -12.87 -6.29 -13.09
C ALA A 199 -13.82 -6.67 -14.23
N GLU A 200 -14.81 -7.53 -13.97
CA GLU A 200 -15.80 -7.92 -14.97
C GLU A 200 -16.66 -6.72 -15.41
N ALA A 201 -17.12 -5.90 -14.47
CA ALA A 201 -17.88 -4.69 -14.78
C ALA A 201 -17.05 -3.66 -15.58
N SER A 202 -15.76 -3.52 -15.27
CA SER A 202 -14.84 -2.63 -15.97
C SER A 202 -14.61 -3.08 -17.41
N LYS A 203 -14.44 -4.39 -17.65
CA LYS A 203 -14.33 -4.96 -19.01
C LYS A 203 -15.58 -4.74 -19.85
N GLN A 204 -16.75 -4.73 -19.20
CA GLN A 204 -18.01 -4.40 -19.85
C GLN A 204 -18.23 -2.90 -20.05
N GLY A 205 -17.27 -2.04 -19.64
CA GLY A 205 -17.36 -0.58 -19.74
C GLY A 205 -18.39 0.04 -18.81
N LYS A 206 -18.87 -0.68 -17.78
CA LYS A 206 -19.92 -0.23 -16.87
C LYS A 206 -19.40 0.68 -15.75
N VAL A 207 -18.13 0.53 -15.38
CA VAL A 207 -17.52 1.23 -14.25
C VAL A 207 -16.06 1.57 -14.57
N THR A 208 -15.59 2.70 -14.07
CA THR A 208 -14.16 3.02 -13.99
C THR A 208 -13.64 2.51 -12.67
N TYR A 209 -12.91 1.38 -12.71
CA TYR A 209 -12.41 0.71 -11.52
C TYR A 209 -10.97 1.14 -11.22
N ALA A 210 -10.74 1.78 -10.07
CA ALA A 210 -9.40 2.08 -9.54
C ALA A 210 -9.12 1.28 -8.26
N LEU A 211 -7.85 0.95 -8.01
CA LEU A 211 -7.42 0.18 -6.84
C LEU A 211 -6.44 0.97 -5.95
N HIS A 212 -6.87 1.24 -4.73
CA HIS A 212 -6.05 1.76 -3.64
C HIS A 212 -5.71 0.65 -2.66
N GLN A 213 -4.43 0.31 -2.61
CA GLN A 213 -3.95 -0.74 -1.74
C GLN A 213 -3.88 -0.23 -0.30
N VAL A 214 -4.70 -0.81 0.58
CA VAL A 214 -4.70 -0.47 2.00
C VAL A 214 -4.97 -1.73 2.82
N LEU A 215 -4.25 -1.84 3.94
CA LEU A 215 -4.50 -2.84 4.97
C LEU A 215 -4.92 -2.09 6.26
N PRO A 216 -6.23 -2.01 6.55
CA PRO A 216 -6.73 -1.37 7.76
C PRO A 216 -6.22 -2.04 9.04
N SER A 217 -6.16 -1.27 10.12
CA SER A 217 -5.85 -1.80 11.45
C SER A 217 -6.91 -2.82 11.89
N GLY A 218 -6.48 -3.97 12.40
CA GLY A 218 -7.36 -5.06 12.85
C GLY A 218 -7.55 -6.17 11.82
N CYS A 219 -7.12 -5.96 10.58
CA CYS A 219 -7.27 -6.94 9.50
C CYS A 219 -6.09 -7.90 9.35
N GLN A 220 -5.02 -7.73 10.13
CA GLN A 220 -3.76 -8.49 10.02
C GLN A 220 -3.95 -10.00 10.21
N THR A 221 -4.95 -10.43 10.98
CA THR A 221 -5.25 -11.85 11.26
C THR A 221 -5.85 -12.59 10.06
N THR A 222 -6.30 -11.87 9.04
CA THR A 222 -6.88 -12.45 7.80
C THR A 222 -5.83 -12.72 6.72
N PHE A 223 -4.56 -12.38 6.96
CA PHE A 223 -3.47 -12.49 5.98
C PHE A 223 -2.54 -13.67 6.27
N SER A 224 -1.90 -14.16 5.21
CA SER A 224 -0.64 -14.89 5.35
C SER A 224 0.43 -13.96 5.95
N PHE A 225 1.48 -14.53 6.53
CA PHE A 225 2.56 -13.76 7.13
C PHE A 225 3.12 -12.68 6.17
N CYS A 226 3.25 -12.99 4.88
CA CYS A 226 3.72 -12.02 3.88
C CYS A 226 2.74 -10.89 3.55
N GLY A 227 1.45 -11.06 3.82
CA GLY A 227 0.46 -10.00 3.62
C GLY A 227 0.36 -9.04 4.81
N SER A 228 0.72 -9.50 6.01
CA SER A 228 0.70 -8.67 7.24
C SER A 228 2.07 -8.09 7.60
N VAL A 229 3.15 -8.64 7.07
CA VAL A 229 4.51 -8.16 7.29
C VAL A 229 4.61 -6.69 6.87
N GLY A 230 4.80 -5.80 7.85
CA GLY A 230 5.10 -4.38 7.62
C GLY A 230 3.86 -3.50 7.54
N ALA A 231 2.70 -4.04 7.94
CA ALA A 231 1.47 -3.29 8.05
C ALA A 231 1.35 -2.47 9.35
N VAL A 232 2.16 -2.78 10.37
CA VAL A 232 2.02 -2.23 11.73
C VAL A 232 3.25 -1.41 12.15
N ASP A 233 4.43 -1.73 11.63
CA ASP A 233 5.69 -1.18 12.11
C ASP A 233 6.02 0.17 11.47
N ALA A 234 6.70 1.03 12.24
CA ALA A 234 7.19 2.31 11.73
C ALA A 234 8.23 2.09 10.63
N VAL A 235 8.09 2.83 9.53
CA VAL A 235 8.96 2.68 8.35
C VAL A 235 10.27 3.43 8.58
N THR A 236 11.39 2.70 8.59
CA THR A 236 12.73 3.31 8.47
C THR A 236 12.94 3.90 7.07
N LEU A 237 13.33 5.16 6.96
CA LEU A 237 13.60 5.78 5.67
C LEU A 237 15.06 5.59 5.27
N SER A 238 15.32 5.40 3.98
CA SER A 238 16.65 5.34 3.38
C SER A 238 16.84 6.54 2.46
N GLY A 239 18.08 6.84 2.06
CA GLY A 239 18.37 7.93 1.12
C GLY A 239 18.77 9.27 1.76
N TYR A 240 19.04 9.27 3.07
CA TYR A 240 19.74 10.37 3.73
C TYR A 240 21.21 9.98 3.99
N GLY A 241 22.11 10.94 3.85
CA GLY A 241 23.51 10.81 4.27
C GLY A 241 23.68 11.39 5.67
N VAL A 242 24.35 10.66 6.54
CA VAL A 242 24.80 11.20 7.84
C VAL A 242 26.28 11.48 7.73
N GLU A 243 26.68 12.72 7.96
CA GLU A 243 28.08 13.10 8.09
C GLU A 243 28.41 13.51 9.53
N LEU A 244 29.61 13.15 9.98
CA LEU A 244 30.16 13.63 11.23
C LEU A 244 31.15 14.74 10.91
N ALA A 245 30.70 15.98 11.08
CA ALA A 245 31.56 17.14 10.89
C ALA A 245 32.46 17.33 12.13
N LEU A 246 33.78 17.36 11.90
CA LEU A 246 34.76 17.73 12.93
C LEU A 246 34.65 19.23 13.20
N LYS A 247 34.08 19.59 14.35
CA LYS A 247 33.83 20.99 14.73
C LYS A 247 35.11 21.78 15.05
N ASN A 248 36.18 21.11 15.45
CA ASN A 248 37.46 21.74 15.76
C ASN A 248 38.52 21.25 14.78
N MET A 249 38.89 22.10 13.82
CA MET A 249 39.93 21.82 12.83
C MET A 249 41.32 22.37 13.22
N GLU A 250 41.46 22.98 14.40
CA GLU A 250 42.74 23.53 14.83
C GLU A 250 43.65 22.41 15.35
N TYR A 251 44.70 22.12 14.57
CA TYR A 251 45.76 21.22 14.98
C TYR A 251 46.70 21.95 15.94
N LYS A 252 46.78 21.51 17.20
CA LYS A 252 47.88 21.91 18.07
C LYS A 252 49.11 21.10 17.70
N ALA A 253 50.02 21.72 16.94
CA ALA A 253 51.37 21.21 16.77
C ALA A 253 52.14 21.42 18.08
N MET A 254 52.60 20.34 18.71
CA MET A 254 53.64 20.40 19.73
C MET A 254 54.99 20.47 19.00
N ASP A 255 55.78 21.51 19.29
CA ASP A 255 57.15 21.64 18.81
C ASP A 255 58.08 20.80 19.71
N ASP A 256 58.62 19.70 19.18
CA ASP A 256 59.50 18.77 19.92
C ASP A 256 60.94 19.29 20.12
N THR A 257 61.23 20.57 19.83
CA THR A 257 62.62 21.11 19.84
C THR A 257 63.17 21.43 21.24
N ALA A 258 62.66 20.83 22.32
CA ALA A 258 63.12 21.09 23.69
C ALA A 258 63.65 19.86 24.44
N ILE A 259 64.47 19.02 23.82
CA ILE A 259 65.39 18.16 24.60
C ILE A 259 66.64 18.97 24.94
N LYS A 260 66.63 19.60 26.11
CA LYS A 260 67.84 20.18 26.72
C LYS A 260 68.85 19.05 26.95
N LYS A 261 69.98 19.08 26.25
CA LYS A 261 71.19 18.35 26.66
C LYS A 261 71.66 18.93 27.99
N SER A 262 71.37 18.25 29.10
CA SER A 262 72.05 18.49 30.38
C SER A 262 73.02 17.34 30.66
N ASN A 263 74.27 17.61 30.31
CA ASN A 263 75.55 17.06 30.76
C ASN A 263 75.53 15.82 31.67
N SER A 264 76.19 14.78 31.17
CA SER A 264 76.82 13.69 31.93
C SER A 264 77.93 14.21 32.84
N PRO A 265 78.00 13.73 34.09
CA PRO A 265 79.23 13.37 34.77
C PRO A 265 79.49 11.86 34.68
#